data_AF-A0A914PZV3-F1
#
_entry.id   AF-A0A914PZV3-F1
#
_cell.length_a   1.000
_cell.length_b   1.000
_cell.length_c   1.000
_cell.angle_alpha   90.00
_cell.angle_beta   90.00
_cell.angle_gamma   90.00
#
_symmetry.space_group_name_H-M   'P 1'
#
loop_
_entity.id
_entity.type
_entity.pdbx_description
1 polymer ?
#
loop_
_entity_poly.entity_id
_entity_poly.type
_entity_poly.pdbx_seq_one_letter_code
_entity_poly.pdbx_strand_id
1 'polypeptide(L)'
;MPPAIYQYVLTGYGAEKFAVDQRGYLYLNDPDIDADSDSSTYQLHVQAREVDTEPIRSSEPISITIHIIDVNDNPPTFASPIFSANVSASDPRERTVMQVSIFSNTKFQKI
;
A
#
# COMPACT_ATOMS: atom_id res chain seq x y z
N MET A 1 -38.58 -2.09 -24.00
CA MET A 1 -37.85 -1.08 -23.23
C MET A 1 -36.39 -1.18 -23.62
N PRO A 2 -35.68 -0.06 -23.89
CA PRO A 2 -34.23 -0.11 -24.06
C PRO A 2 -33.56 -0.58 -22.74
N PRO A 3 -32.42 -1.27 -22.81
CA PRO A 3 -31.65 -1.63 -21.63
C PRO A 3 -31.20 -0.35 -20.89
N ALA A 4 -31.30 -0.35 -19.57
CA ALA A 4 -30.79 0.74 -18.75
C ALA A 4 -29.26 0.79 -18.80
N ILE A 5 -28.72 2.00 -18.91
CA ILE A 5 -27.28 2.26 -18.90
C ILE A 5 -26.90 2.69 -17.48
N TYR A 6 -25.88 2.06 -16.93
CA TYR A 6 -25.37 2.36 -15.60
C TYR A 6 -23.89 2.76 -15.70
N GLN A 7 -23.44 3.55 -14.73
CA GLN A 7 -22.04 3.77 -14.45
C GLN A 7 -21.73 3.34 -13.02
N TYR A 8 -20.51 2.88 -12.78
CA TYR A 8 -20.05 2.58 -11.43
C TYR A 8 -19.37 3.80 -10.81
N VAL A 9 -19.68 4.06 -9.55
CA VAL A 9 -19.08 5.13 -8.76
C VAL A 9 -18.38 4.51 -7.57
N LEU A 10 -17.08 4.80 -7.44
CA LEU A 10 -16.27 4.44 -6.27
C LEU A 10 -16.20 5.62 -5.30
N THR A 11 -16.37 5.34 -4.02
CA THR A 11 -16.19 6.30 -2.92
C THR A 11 -15.48 5.61 -1.75
N GLY A 12 -15.06 6.36 -0.73
CA GLY A 12 -14.37 5.83 0.44
C GLY A 12 -12.89 6.18 0.51
N TYR A 13 -12.17 5.58 1.46
CA TYR A 13 -10.76 5.85 1.70
C TYR A 13 -9.88 5.07 0.71
N GLY A 14 -9.14 5.81 -0.12
CA GLY A 14 -8.31 5.28 -1.20
C GLY A 14 -8.99 5.23 -2.55
N ALA A 15 -10.22 5.76 -2.71
CA ALA A 15 -10.95 5.71 -3.98
C ALA A 15 -10.20 6.38 -5.14
N GLU A 16 -9.31 7.32 -4.85
CA GLU A 16 -8.40 7.95 -5.81
C GLU A 16 -7.31 7.01 -6.35
N LYS A 17 -6.95 5.96 -5.60
CA LYS A 17 -5.93 4.97 -5.98
C LYS A 17 -6.49 3.81 -6.81
N PHE A 18 -7.81 3.65 -6.87
CA PHE A 18 -8.47 2.55 -7.59
C PHE A 18 -9.47 3.06 -8.61
N ALA A 19 -9.81 2.24 -9.59
CA ALA A 19 -10.83 2.54 -10.57
C ALA A 19 -11.66 1.30 -10.90
N VAL A 20 -12.87 1.52 -11.38
CA VAL A 20 -13.79 0.47 -11.82
C VAL A 20 -14.19 0.73 -13.27
N ASP A 21 -14.11 -0.29 -14.11
CA ASP A 21 -14.55 -0.18 -15.50
C ASP A 21 -16.06 -0.45 -15.66
N GLN A 22 -16.59 -0.23 -16.86
CA GLN A 22 -18.00 -0.46 -17.19
C GLN A 22 -18.41 -1.95 -17.15
N ARG A 23 -17.45 -2.87 -17.08
CA ARG A 23 -17.69 -4.32 -16.92
C ARG A 23 -17.72 -4.73 -15.45
N GLY A 24 -17.44 -3.80 -14.52
CA GLY A 24 -17.40 -4.03 -13.09
C GLY A 24 -16.05 -4.54 -12.57
N TYR A 25 -14.98 -4.52 -13.38
CA TYR A 25 -13.64 -4.84 -12.89
C TYR A 25 -13.09 -3.67 -12.09
N LEU A 26 -12.78 -3.93 -10.83
CA LEU A 26 -12.01 -3.06 -9.96
C LEU A 26 -10.52 -3.31 -10.20
N TYR A 27 -9.75 -2.26 -10.44
CA TYR A 27 -8.31 -2.32 -10.68
C TYR A 27 -7.58 -1.18 -9.98
N LEU A 28 -6.29 -1.40 -9.76
CA LEU A 28 -5.38 -0.38 -9.26
C LEU A 28 -5.17 0.69 -10.34
N ASN A 29 -5.43 1.95 -9.99
CA ASN A 29 -5.30 3.10 -10.88
C ASN A 29 -4.02 3.91 -10.59
N ASP A 30 -3.52 3.84 -9.36
CA ASP A 30 -2.27 4.46 -8.95
C ASP A 30 -1.11 3.45 -9.06
N PRO A 31 -0.18 3.60 -10.03
CA PRO A 31 0.93 2.69 -10.21
C PRO A 31 2.01 2.83 -9.14
N ASP A 32 2.01 3.92 -8.38
CA ASP A 32 3.06 4.26 -7.41
C ASP A 32 2.67 3.83 -5.99
N ILE A 33 1.66 2.96 -5.84
CA ILE A 33 1.24 2.45 -4.54
C ILE A 33 2.38 1.63 -3.90
N ASP A 34 2.75 1.99 -2.68
CA ASP A 34 3.85 1.36 -1.96
C ASP A 34 3.44 1.04 -0.52
N ALA A 35 3.52 -0.24 -0.13
CA ALA A 35 3.09 -0.70 1.19
C ALA A 35 3.88 -0.08 2.36
N ASP A 36 5.12 0.34 2.11
CA ASP A 36 5.99 0.95 3.12
C ASP A 36 5.67 2.42 3.38
N SER A 37 5.26 3.16 2.34
CA SER A 37 4.98 4.59 2.42
C SER A 37 3.48 4.95 2.44
N ASP A 38 2.63 4.09 1.89
CA ASP A 38 1.17 4.25 1.86
C ASP A 38 0.45 3.43 2.96
N SER A 39 -0.89 3.51 2.96
CA SER A 39 -1.73 2.70 3.82
C SER A 39 -1.73 1.24 3.39
N SER A 40 -1.57 0.32 4.35
CA SER A 40 -1.71 -1.11 4.12
C SER A 40 -3.16 -1.58 3.98
N THR A 41 -4.15 -0.70 4.19
CA THR A 41 -5.58 -1.04 4.08
C THR A 41 -6.39 0.13 3.55
N TYR A 42 -7.30 -0.17 2.61
CA TYR A 42 -8.25 0.76 2.01
C TYR A 42 -9.68 0.24 2.16
N GLN A 43 -10.62 1.17 2.23
CA GLN A 43 -12.05 0.88 2.44
C GLN A 43 -12.87 1.64 1.41
N LEU A 44 -13.32 0.93 0.39
CA LEU A 44 -14.07 1.47 -0.73
C LEU A 44 -15.55 1.10 -0.64
N HIS A 45 -16.38 1.88 -1.31
CA HIS A 45 -17.77 1.59 -1.57
C HIS A 45 -18.04 1.75 -3.06
N VAL A 46 -18.64 0.73 -3.68
CA VAL A 46 -19.05 0.79 -5.09
C VAL A 46 -20.57 0.87 -5.20
N GLN A 47 -21.05 1.74 -6.08
CA GLN A 47 -22.47 1.90 -6.36
C GLN A 47 -22.71 1.93 -7.87
N ALA A 48 -23.73 1.22 -8.35
CA ALA A 48 -24.20 1.37 -9.73
C ALA A 48 -25.22 2.50 -9.80
N ARG A 49 -25.04 3.44 -10.74
CA ARG A 49 -25.89 4.62 -10.92
C ARG A 49 -26.42 4.67 -12.35
N GLU A 50 -27.72 4.78 -12.53
CA GLU A 50 -28.33 4.96 -13.86
C GLU A 50 -27.86 6.28 -14.49
N VAL A 51 -27.60 6.20 -15.80
CA VAL A 51 -27.28 7.35 -16.64
C VAL A 51 -28.59 7.88 -17.24
N ASP A 52 -28.70 9.20 -17.35
CA ASP A 52 -29.82 9.91 -17.98
C ASP A 52 -31.21 9.62 -17.38
N THR A 53 -31.28 9.37 -16.06
CA THR A 53 -32.55 9.27 -15.33
C THR A 53 -32.73 10.37 -14.28
N GLU A 54 -33.95 10.89 -14.19
CA GLU A 54 -34.39 11.85 -13.17
C GLU A 54 -35.66 11.33 -12.50
N PRO A 55 -35.66 11.05 -11.18
CA PRO A 55 -34.50 11.11 -10.30
C PRO A 55 -33.48 10.03 -10.64
N ILE A 56 -32.21 10.33 -10.39
CA ILE A 56 -31.11 9.38 -10.51
C ILE A 56 -31.42 8.17 -9.64
N ARG A 57 -31.39 6.98 -10.26
CA ARG A 57 -31.53 5.72 -9.53
C ARG A 57 -30.15 5.12 -9.29
N SER A 58 -29.92 4.68 -8.06
CA SER A 58 -28.68 4.02 -7.68
C SER A 58 -28.96 2.74 -6.91
N SER A 59 -28.04 1.79 -6.98
CA SER A 59 -28.08 0.58 -6.15
C SER A 59 -27.76 0.91 -4.68
N GLU A 60 -27.97 -0.04 -3.79
CA GLU A 60 -27.30 0.00 -2.48
C GLU A 60 -25.77 -0.07 -2.68
N PRO A 61 -24.97 0.69 -1.90
CA PRO A 61 -23.51 0.60 -1.95
C PRO A 61 -23.00 -0.75 -1.43
N ILE A 62 -21.96 -1.28 -2.06
CA ILE A 62 -21.25 -2.49 -1.60
C ILE A 62 -19.89 -2.08 -1.05
N SER A 63 -19.58 -2.48 0.19
CA SER A 63 -18.28 -2.23 0.82
C SER A 63 -17.21 -3.22 0.34
N ILE A 64 -16.01 -2.71 0.09
CA ILE A 64 -14.84 -3.46 -0.35
C ILE A 64 -13.66 -3.07 0.53
N THR A 65 -13.03 -4.05 1.16
CA THR A 65 -11.77 -3.85 1.91
C THR A 65 -10.62 -4.39 1.10
N ILE A 66 -9.62 -3.55 0.84
CA ILE A 66 -8.40 -3.93 0.12
C ILE A 66 -7.24 -3.91 1.11
N HIS A 67 -6.48 -4.99 1.17
CA HIS A 67 -5.25 -5.09 1.94
C HIS A 67 -4.07 -5.08 0.98
N ILE A 68 -3.15 -4.15 1.17
CA ILE A 68 -1.87 -4.14 0.46
C ILE A 68 -0.93 -5.07 1.21
N ILE A 69 -0.34 -6.01 0.47
CA ILE A 69 0.64 -6.94 1.01
C ILE A 69 2.01 -6.34 0.75
N ASP A 70 2.72 -6.05 1.83
CA ASP A 70 4.12 -5.61 1.79
C ASP A 70 4.99 -6.72 1.19
N VAL A 71 5.78 -6.37 0.18
CA VAL A 71 6.76 -7.26 -0.45
C VAL A 71 8.13 -6.75 -0.06
N ASN A 72 9.03 -7.66 0.34
CA ASN A 72 10.39 -7.31 0.73
C ASN A 72 11.25 -6.87 -0.47
N ASP A 73 11.06 -5.63 -0.90
CA ASP A 73 11.81 -4.97 -1.97
C ASP A 73 12.82 -3.94 -1.45
N ASN A 74 12.79 -3.62 -0.15
CA ASN A 74 13.71 -2.71 0.51
C ASN A 74 14.83 -3.45 1.28
N PRO A 75 16.02 -3.67 0.66
CA PRO A 75 17.13 -4.36 1.32
C PRO A 75 17.63 -3.56 2.52
N PRO A 76 18.15 -4.25 3.56
CA PRO A 76 18.67 -3.56 4.73
C PRO A 76 19.84 -2.65 4.36
N THR A 77 19.87 -1.46 4.95
CA THR A 77 20.92 -0.47 4.74
C THR A 77 21.70 -0.20 6.02
N PHE A 78 22.98 0.13 5.88
CA PHE A 78 23.80 0.54 7.01
C PHE A 78 23.42 1.94 7.48
N ALA A 79 23.49 2.16 8.80
CA ALA A 79 23.28 3.47 9.42
C ALA A 79 24.23 4.57 8.91
N SER A 80 25.43 4.18 8.48
CA SER A 80 26.48 5.07 8.00
C SER A 80 27.22 4.42 6.82
N PRO A 81 27.64 5.19 5.80
CA PRO A 81 28.48 4.67 4.72
C PRO A 81 29.90 4.32 5.20
N ILE A 82 30.35 4.90 6.32
CA ILE A 82 31.69 4.69 6.87
C ILE A 82 31.59 4.45 8.36
N PHE A 83 32.29 3.42 8.83
CA PHE A 83 32.46 3.15 10.25
C PHE A 83 33.96 3.13 10.58
N SER A 84 34.35 3.89 11.59
CA SER A 84 35.74 3.97 12.05
C SER A 84 35.79 3.75 13.56
N ALA A 85 36.76 2.96 14.02
CA ALA A 85 36.99 2.68 15.42
C ALA A 85 38.50 2.69 15.70
N ASN A 86 38.87 3.16 16.89
CA ASN A 86 40.26 3.16 17.35
C ASN A 86 40.42 2.11 18.44
N VAL A 87 41.52 1.35 18.38
CA VAL A 87 41.84 0.26 19.32
C VAL A 87 43.23 0.51 19.90
N SER A 88 43.41 0.29 21.19
CA SER A 88 44.72 0.37 21.83
C SER A 88 45.46 -0.96 21.73
N ALA A 89 46.78 -0.91 21.56
CA ALA A 89 47.63 -2.10 21.61
C ALA A 89 47.58 -2.80 22.99
N SER A 90 47.13 -2.11 24.04
CA SER A 90 46.95 -2.64 25.39
C SER A 90 45.57 -3.29 25.63
N ASP A 91 44.67 -3.28 24.64
CA ASP A 91 43.32 -3.80 24.82
C ASP A 91 43.32 -5.33 25.01
N PRO A 92 42.43 -5.87 25.87
CA PRO A 92 42.31 -7.31 26.07
C PRO A 92 41.84 -8.01 24.81
N ARG A 93 42.24 -9.28 24.66
CA ARG A 93 41.76 -10.13 23.56
C ARG A 93 40.25 -10.29 23.63
N GLU A 94 39.64 -10.44 22.45
CA GLU A 94 38.20 -10.69 22.29
C GLU A 94 37.29 -9.55 22.76
N ARG A 95 37.85 -8.34 22.95
CA ARG A 95 37.06 -7.13 23.20
C ARG A 95 36.27 -6.75 21.94
N THR A 96 34.96 -6.50 22.11
CA THR A 96 34.15 -5.85 21.07
C THR A 96 34.64 -4.42 20.80
N VAL A 97 35.00 -4.16 19.55
CA VAL A 97 35.54 -2.86 19.11
C VAL A 97 34.43 -1.92 18.63
N MET A 98 33.45 -2.46 17.91
CA MET A 98 32.37 -1.69 17.31
C MET A 98 31.17 -2.58 17.08
N GLN A 99 29.97 -2.04 17.31
CA GLN A 99 28.71 -2.64 16.94
C GLN A 99 28.10 -1.81 15.82
N VAL A 100 27.64 -2.48 14.76
CA VAL A 100 27.00 -1.83 13.62
C VAL A 100 25.54 -2.25 13.57
N SER A 101 24.67 -1.28 13.33
CA SER A 101 23.24 -1.51 13.13
C SER A 101 22.90 -1.36 11.64
N ILE A 102 22.07 -2.27 11.16
CA ILE A 102 21.40 -2.19 9.85
C ILE A 102 19.92 -1.90 10.08
N PHE A 103 19.32 -1.13 9.19
CA PHE A 103 17.90 -0.79 9.23
C PHE A 103 17.20 -1.31 7.97
N SER A 104 16.03 -1.90 8.14
CA SER A 104 15.07 -2.20 7.06
C SER A 104 13.69 -1.81 7.60
N ASN A 105 12.91 -1.12 6.79
CA ASN A 105 11.53 -0.71 7.07
C ASN A 105 10.52 -1.82 6.76
N THR A 106 10.91 -2.82 5.96
CA THR A 106 10.04 -3.94 5.57
C THR A 106 9.49 -4.64 6.79
N LYS A 107 8.15 -4.70 6.88
CA LYS A 107 7.49 -5.45 7.95
C LYS A 107 7.48 -6.91 7.54
N PHE A 108 8.35 -7.71 8.13
CA PHE A 108 8.31 -9.16 7.94
C PHE A 108 6.93 -9.70 8.36
N GLN A 109 6.07 -9.97 7.38
CA GLN A 109 4.85 -10.74 7.61
C GLN A 109 5.31 -12.16 7.96
N LYS A 110 5.06 -12.59 9.20
CA LYS A 110 5.34 -13.96 9.63
C LYS A 110 4.41 -14.89 8.83
N ILE A 111 4.98 -15.66 7.90
CA ILE A 111 4.29 -16.76 7.22
C ILE A 111 3.97 -17.85 8.26
#